data_AF-A0A9Q0USK3-F1
#
_entry.id   AF-A0A9Q0USK3-F1
#
_cell.length_a   1.000
_cell.length_b   1.000
_cell.length_c   1.000
_cell.angle_alpha   90.00
_cell.angle_beta   90.00
_cell.angle_gamma   90.00
#
_symmetry.space_group_name_H-M   'P 1'
#
loop_
_entity.id
_entity.type
_entity.pdbx_description
1 polymer ?
#
loop_
_entity_poly.entity_id
_entity_poly.type
_entity_poly.pdbx_seq_one_letter_code
_entity_poly.pdbx_strand_id
1 'polypeptide(L)'
;MAIGEIKELPKSWAMLGGDGPESYTQNSSYQKGVVDASMEMVDDGIMEKLDLKSLGFESTNDTFRIADFGCSVGPNTFFAVENIMKAVERKHLAQFNNSAALSGFQVFFNDVTTNDFNTLFKALHSNEKYFSAGVPGTFFGRLLPRSTLHFAHSSYCLHWLSKVPKEVLDSESPAWNKGSIQCDGLKKEVTKAYSAQFQSDMNTFLKARAQEIVGGGLMVIITGGLPDGVLMSQAGIGMYYDLLGSCLINSVEAKPWRLKKS
;
A
#
# COMPACT_ATOMS: atom_id res chain seq x y z
N MET A 1 11.29 -32.61 -22.82
CA MET A 1 10.44 -32.46 -21.61
C MET A 1 9.81 -31.08 -21.70
N ALA A 2 8.49 -31.03 -21.82
CA ALA A 2 7.76 -29.79 -22.00
C ALA A 2 7.93 -28.91 -20.75
N ILE A 3 8.46 -27.72 -20.96
CA ILE A 3 8.46 -26.63 -19.99
C ILE A 3 6.98 -26.28 -19.85
N GLY A 4 6.36 -26.78 -18.78
CA GLY A 4 4.95 -26.49 -18.51
C GLY A 4 4.76 -24.98 -18.50
N GLU A 5 3.76 -24.51 -19.24
CA GLU A 5 3.31 -23.12 -19.18
C GLU A 5 3.21 -22.73 -17.71
N ILE A 6 4.08 -21.80 -17.29
CA ILE A 6 3.91 -21.09 -16.04
C ILE A 6 2.59 -20.36 -16.22
N LYS A 7 1.50 -20.93 -15.67
CA LYS A 7 0.21 -20.26 -15.57
C LYS A 7 0.49 -18.83 -15.13
N GLU A 8 0.09 -17.85 -15.94
CA GLU A 8 0.28 -16.44 -15.60
C GLU A 8 -0.21 -16.24 -14.16
N LEU A 9 0.73 -15.97 -13.24
CA LEU A 9 0.40 -15.63 -11.87
C LEU A 9 -0.58 -14.44 -11.90
N PRO A 10 -1.52 -14.34 -10.93
CA PRO A 10 -2.43 -13.21 -10.86
C PRO A 10 -1.65 -11.91 -11.02
N LYS A 11 -2.08 -11.06 -11.96
CA LYS A 11 -1.40 -9.78 -12.26
C LYS A 11 -1.48 -8.77 -11.10
N SER A 12 -2.26 -9.08 -10.06
CA SER A 12 -2.38 -8.31 -8.83
C SER A 12 -2.61 -9.22 -7.63
N TRP A 13 -1.99 -8.89 -6.50
CA TRP A 13 -2.12 -9.62 -5.24
C TRP A 13 -2.82 -8.73 -4.21
N ALA A 14 -4.07 -9.05 -3.91
CA ALA A 14 -4.80 -8.45 -2.79
C ALA A 14 -4.57 -9.25 -1.52
N MET A 15 -4.80 -8.63 -0.36
CA MET A 15 -4.81 -9.34 0.91
C MET A 15 -6.03 -10.27 1.00
N LEU A 16 -5.98 -11.25 1.92
CA LEU A 16 -7.09 -12.18 2.11
C LEU A 16 -8.31 -11.44 2.67
N GLY A 17 -9.39 -11.40 1.88
CA GLY A 17 -10.64 -10.75 2.24
C GLY A 17 -11.46 -11.52 3.28
N GLY A 18 -12.63 -10.97 3.62
CA GLY A 18 -13.53 -11.48 4.65
C GLY A 18 -13.21 -10.97 6.05
N ASP A 19 -13.96 -11.46 7.03
CA ASP A 19 -13.92 -11.09 8.45
C ASP A 19 -13.59 -12.26 9.38
N GLY A 20 -13.32 -13.44 8.81
CA GLY A 20 -12.97 -14.66 9.54
C GLY A 20 -11.55 -14.64 10.15
N PRO A 21 -11.18 -15.66 10.94
CA PRO A 21 -9.92 -15.68 11.70
C PRO A 21 -8.64 -15.59 10.87
N GLU A 22 -8.67 -16.01 9.61
CA GLU A 22 -7.52 -15.96 8.69
C GLU A 22 -7.49 -14.68 7.85
N SER A 23 -8.57 -13.89 7.86
CA SER A 23 -8.70 -12.69 7.05
C SER A 23 -7.65 -11.64 7.41
N TYR A 24 -7.36 -10.74 6.47
CA TYR A 24 -6.50 -9.59 6.72
C TYR A 24 -7.07 -8.70 7.83
N THR A 25 -8.40 -8.54 7.90
CA THR A 25 -9.09 -7.77 8.95
C THR A 25 -8.69 -8.21 10.36
N GLN A 26 -8.50 -9.52 10.58
CA GLN A 26 -8.10 -10.08 11.88
C GLN A 26 -6.57 -10.20 12.06
N ASN A 27 -5.78 -10.05 10.99
CA ASN A 27 -4.33 -10.31 10.99
C ASN A 27 -3.47 -9.11 10.54
N SER A 28 -4.02 -7.89 10.60
CA SER A 28 -3.34 -6.65 10.19
C SER A 28 -2.89 -5.76 11.36
N SER A 29 -2.66 -6.34 12.54
CA SER A 29 -2.34 -5.60 13.78
C SER A 29 -1.00 -4.87 13.71
N TYR A 30 0.00 -5.45 13.04
CA TYR A 30 1.29 -4.79 12.84
C TYR A 30 1.14 -3.52 11.98
N GLN A 31 0.43 -3.63 10.85
CA GLN A 31 0.13 -2.50 9.97
C GLN A 31 -0.74 -1.46 10.68
N LYS A 32 -1.63 -1.88 11.58
CA LYS A 32 -2.38 -0.95 12.44
C LYS A 32 -1.44 -0.17 13.35
N GLY A 33 -0.50 -0.86 14.00
CA GLY A 33 0.51 -0.22 14.84
C GLY A 33 1.37 0.79 14.06
N VAL A 34 1.66 0.52 12.79
CA VAL A 34 2.35 1.48 11.90
C VAL A 34 1.49 2.72 11.64
N VAL A 35 0.20 2.56 11.36
CA VAL A 35 -0.74 3.69 11.20
C VAL A 35 -0.77 4.52 12.49
N ASP A 36 -0.92 3.89 13.64
CA ASP A 36 -0.95 4.55 14.95
C ASP A 36 0.35 5.32 15.22
N ALA A 37 1.52 4.70 14.99
CA ALA A 37 2.83 5.32 15.20
C ALA A 37 3.14 6.47 14.23
N SER A 38 2.54 6.46 13.03
CA SER A 38 2.72 7.53 12.04
C SER A 38 1.79 8.72 12.23
N MET A 39 0.78 8.61 13.11
CA MET A 39 -0.30 9.58 13.24
C MET A 39 0.20 10.99 13.55
N GLU A 40 1.13 11.13 14.50
CA GLU A 40 1.68 12.44 14.91
C GLU A 40 2.43 13.10 13.74
N MET A 41 3.26 12.34 13.03
CA MET A 41 3.98 12.83 11.84
C MET A 41 3.01 13.30 10.74
N VAL A 42 1.93 12.57 10.51
CA VAL A 42 0.90 12.95 9.51
C VAL A 42 0.17 14.22 9.95
N ASP A 43 -0.19 14.32 11.23
CA ASP A 43 -0.84 15.49 11.79
C ASP A 43 0.04 16.73 11.69
N ASP A 44 1.29 16.65 12.13
CA ASP A 44 2.26 17.74 12.05
C ASP A 44 2.50 18.18 10.60
N GLY A 45 2.64 17.21 9.68
CA GLY A 45 2.78 17.49 8.26
C GLY A 45 1.58 18.25 7.68
N ILE A 46 0.35 17.89 8.06
CA ILE A 46 -0.86 18.61 7.68
C ILE A 46 -0.87 20.00 8.30
N MET A 47 -0.58 20.11 9.60
CA MET A 47 -0.62 21.37 10.34
C MET A 47 0.41 22.37 9.83
N GLU A 48 1.60 21.91 9.44
CA GLU A 48 2.68 22.76 8.95
C GLU A 48 2.54 23.09 7.45
N LYS A 49 2.18 22.11 6.62
CA LYS A 49 2.33 22.24 5.15
C LYS A 49 1.03 22.44 4.37
N LEU A 50 -0.13 22.05 4.90
CA LEU A 50 -1.39 22.19 4.17
C LEU A 50 -1.87 23.64 4.25
N ASP A 51 -1.99 24.32 3.12
CA ASP A 51 -2.56 25.67 3.10
C ASP A 51 -4.00 25.64 2.55
N LEU A 52 -4.96 25.55 3.46
CA LEU A 52 -6.38 25.47 3.10
C LEU A 52 -6.90 26.76 2.45
N LYS A 53 -6.28 27.90 2.78
CA LYS A 53 -6.61 29.19 2.18
C LYS A 53 -6.23 29.21 0.70
N SER A 54 -5.00 28.82 0.38
CA SER A 54 -4.53 28.71 -1.01
C SER A 54 -5.31 27.67 -1.82
N LEU A 55 -5.89 26.68 -1.16
CA LEU A 55 -6.74 25.66 -1.78
C LEU A 55 -8.22 26.08 -1.92
N GLY A 56 -8.59 27.30 -1.49
CA GLY A 56 -9.94 27.84 -1.65
C GLY A 56 -10.95 27.44 -0.56
N PHE A 57 -10.51 26.77 0.51
CA PHE A 57 -11.39 26.35 1.61
C PHE A 57 -11.71 27.47 2.61
N GLU A 58 -11.66 28.74 2.19
CA GLU A 58 -12.17 29.88 2.98
C GLU A 58 -13.70 29.87 3.07
N SER A 59 -14.38 29.26 2.09
CA SER A 59 -15.83 29.14 2.03
C SER A 59 -16.29 27.72 2.36
N THR A 60 -17.40 27.59 3.10
CA THR A 60 -17.87 26.32 3.68
C THR A 60 -18.72 25.47 2.73
N ASN A 61 -18.49 25.54 1.41
CA ASN A 61 -19.23 24.73 0.43
C ASN A 61 -18.37 23.72 -0.34
N ASP A 62 -17.05 23.75 -0.16
CA ASP A 62 -16.15 22.83 -0.85
C ASP A 62 -15.97 21.50 -0.11
N THR A 63 -15.77 20.43 -0.89
CA THR A 63 -15.55 19.07 -0.39
C THR A 63 -14.07 18.75 -0.41
N PHE A 64 -13.49 18.43 0.75
CA PHE A 64 -12.09 18.00 0.83
C PHE A 64 -11.98 16.53 0.39
N ARG A 65 -11.03 16.24 -0.49
CA ARG A 65 -10.94 14.93 -1.20
C ARG A 65 -9.68 14.19 -0.81
N ILE A 66 -9.86 13.00 -0.25
CA ILE A 66 -8.81 12.11 0.24
C ILE A 66 -8.82 10.83 -0.60
N ALA A 67 -7.65 10.30 -0.94
CA ALA A 67 -7.53 8.93 -1.43
C ALA A 67 -6.60 8.11 -0.53
N ASP A 68 -7.01 6.88 -0.21
CA ASP A 68 -6.14 5.87 0.39
C ASP A 68 -5.80 4.82 -0.68
N PHE A 69 -4.53 4.77 -1.10
CA PHE A 69 -4.02 3.84 -2.10
C PHE A 69 -3.49 2.58 -1.43
N GLY A 70 -4.06 1.42 -1.80
CA GLY A 70 -3.78 0.14 -1.15
C GLY A 70 -4.57 -0.03 0.17
N CYS A 71 -5.87 0.30 0.14
CA CYS A 71 -6.71 0.33 1.34
C CYS A 71 -7.02 -1.06 1.93
N SER A 72 -6.79 -2.14 1.15
CA SER A 72 -7.19 -3.51 1.48
C SER A 72 -8.69 -3.56 1.84
N VAL A 73 -9.05 -4.36 2.84
CA VAL A 73 -10.44 -4.61 3.27
C VAL A 73 -10.81 -3.94 4.60
N GLY A 74 -9.90 -3.16 5.18
CA GLY A 74 -10.05 -2.60 6.54
C GLY A 74 -9.63 -3.56 7.66
N PRO A 75 -9.54 -3.07 8.92
CA PRO A 75 -10.04 -1.77 9.38
C PRO A 75 -9.01 -0.63 9.29
N ASN A 76 -7.74 -0.92 8.99
CA ASN A 76 -6.64 0.05 9.07
C ASN A 76 -6.86 1.32 8.23
N THR A 77 -7.43 1.18 7.03
CA THR A 77 -7.78 2.30 6.15
C THR A 77 -8.72 3.31 6.82
N PHE A 78 -9.69 2.83 7.61
CA PHE A 78 -10.65 3.70 8.29
C PHE A 78 -9.98 4.54 9.38
N PHE A 79 -9.06 3.94 10.14
CA PHE A 79 -8.27 4.67 11.14
C PHE A 79 -7.38 5.73 10.49
N ALA A 80 -6.70 5.38 9.39
CA ALA A 80 -5.86 6.34 8.66
C ALA A 80 -6.67 7.53 8.13
N VAL A 81 -7.80 7.26 7.47
CA VAL A 81 -8.71 8.29 6.94
C VAL A 81 -9.28 9.16 8.06
N GLU A 82 -9.72 8.57 9.18
CA GLU A 82 -10.24 9.32 10.33
C GLU A 82 -9.19 10.26 10.93
N ASN A 83 -7.93 9.79 11.04
CA ASN A 83 -6.83 10.62 11.55
C ASN A 83 -6.53 11.80 10.62
N ILE A 84 -6.53 11.57 9.29
CA ILE A 84 -6.34 12.63 8.30
C ILE A 84 -7.47 13.65 8.37
N MET A 85 -8.73 13.21 8.44
CA MET A 85 -9.88 14.13 8.54
C MET A 85 -9.79 15.00 9.80
N LYS A 86 -9.50 14.40 10.97
CA LYS A 86 -9.33 15.14 12.22
C LYS A 86 -8.19 16.17 12.14
N ALA A 87 -7.07 15.83 11.50
CA ALA A 87 -5.95 16.74 11.29
C ALA A 87 -6.35 17.91 10.39
N VAL A 88 -7.03 17.64 9.28
CA VAL A 88 -7.53 18.66 8.34
C VAL A 88 -8.58 19.57 8.99
N GLU A 89 -9.50 19.03 9.78
CA GLU A 89 -10.48 19.81 10.55
C GLU A 89 -9.80 20.74 11.55
N ARG A 90 -8.80 20.24 12.30
CA ARG A 90 -8.00 21.08 13.21
C ARG A 90 -7.26 22.18 12.46
N LYS A 91 -6.63 21.85 11.33
CA LYS A 91 -5.95 22.83 10.48
C LYS A 91 -6.90 23.90 9.99
N HIS A 92 -8.11 23.53 9.57
CA HIS A 92 -9.16 24.47 9.17
C HIS A 92 -9.53 25.42 10.31
N LEU A 93 -9.83 24.90 11.49
CA LEU A 93 -10.17 25.72 12.67
C LEU A 93 -9.05 26.71 13.03
N ALA A 94 -7.79 26.24 13.00
CA ALA A 94 -6.63 27.06 13.29
C ALA A 94 -6.39 28.17 12.26
N GLN A 95 -6.67 27.90 10.97
CA GLN A 95 -6.42 28.86 9.88
C GLN A 95 -7.55 29.90 9.74
N PHE A 96 -8.78 29.56 10.13
CA PHE A 96 -9.97 30.41 9.92
C PHE A 96 -10.65 30.86 11.22
N ASN A 97 -9.92 30.94 12.34
CA ASN A 97 -10.39 31.49 13.62
C ASN A 97 -11.72 30.89 14.12
N ASN A 98 -11.89 29.56 14.03
CA ASN A 98 -13.13 28.85 14.41
C ASN A 98 -14.38 29.27 13.61
N SER A 99 -14.22 29.75 12.38
CA SER A 99 -15.33 29.91 11.43
C SER A 99 -15.95 28.54 11.08
N ALA A 100 -17.12 28.55 10.43
CA ALA A 100 -17.92 27.35 10.16
C ALA A 100 -17.09 26.20 9.54
N ALA A 101 -17.39 24.96 9.97
CA ALA A 101 -16.61 23.76 9.64
C ALA A 101 -16.62 23.45 8.13
N LEU A 102 -15.63 22.67 7.69
CA LEU A 102 -15.60 22.09 6.33
C LEU A 102 -16.93 21.40 6.02
N SER A 103 -17.46 21.66 4.82
CA SER A 103 -18.76 21.16 4.34
C SER A 103 -18.85 19.64 4.23
N GLY A 104 -17.71 18.95 4.19
CA GLY A 104 -17.64 17.50 4.20
C GLY A 104 -16.41 16.97 3.50
N PHE A 105 -16.20 15.66 3.64
CA PHE A 105 -15.12 14.94 3.00
C PHE A 105 -15.64 13.98 1.93
N GLN A 106 -14.82 13.72 0.92
CA GLN A 106 -14.99 12.61 -0.01
C GLN A 106 -13.73 11.74 0.03
N VAL A 107 -13.92 10.45 0.29
CA VAL A 107 -12.84 9.48 0.46
C VAL A 107 -12.90 8.44 -0.63
N PHE A 108 -11.81 8.31 -1.37
CA PHE A 108 -11.60 7.28 -2.37
C PHE A 108 -10.75 6.14 -1.77
N PHE A 109 -11.34 4.96 -1.63
CA PHE A 109 -10.64 3.76 -1.21
C PHE A 109 -10.15 3.02 -2.46
N ASN A 110 -8.86 3.09 -2.74
CA ASN A 110 -8.27 2.40 -3.88
C ASN A 110 -7.59 1.11 -3.45
N ASP A 111 -7.84 0.06 -4.21
CA ASP A 111 -7.03 -1.15 -4.21
C ASP A 111 -7.11 -1.85 -5.58
N VAL A 112 -6.37 -2.93 -5.77
CA VAL A 112 -6.41 -3.73 -6.99
C VAL A 112 -7.81 -4.30 -7.24
N THR A 113 -8.13 -4.63 -8.49
CA THR A 113 -9.46 -5.11 -8.89
C THR A 113 -9.87 -6.42 -8.22
N THR A 114 -8.90 -7.19 -7.73
CA THR A 114 -9.11 -8.47 -7.02
C THR A 114 -9.30 -8.30 -5.51
N ASN A 115 -9.23 -7.07 -4.98
CA ASN A 115 -9.51 -6.80 -3.57
C ASN A 115 -10.99 -7.06 -3.25
N ASP A 116 -11.25 -7.50 -2.02
CA ASP A 116 -12.61 -7.74 -1.55
C ASP A 116 -13.28 -6.43 -1.06
N PHE A 117 -13.67 -5.60 -2.02
CA PHE A 117 -14.43 -4.38 -1.76
C PHE A 117 -15.78 -4.65 -1.06
N ASN A 118 -16.34 -5.86 -1.17
CA ASN A 118 -17.59 -6.17 -0.46
C ASN A 118 -17.36 -6.19 1.05
N THR A 119 -16.26 -6.79 1.51
CA THR A 119 -15.89 -6.77 2.92
C THR A 119 -15.59 -5.34 3.39
N LEU A 120 -14.83 -4.57 2.59
CA LEU A 120 -14.58 -3.15 2.88
C LEU A 120 -15.88 -2.36 3.04
N PHE A 121 -16.81 -2.48 2.09
CA PHE A 121 -18.06 -1.71 2.09
C PHE A 121 -19.03 -2.14 3.18
N LYS A 122 -19.03 -3.41 3.59
CA LYS A 122 -19.80 -3.86 4.76
C LYS A 122 -19.26 -3.28 6.06
N ALA A 123 -17.94 -3.06 6.14
CA ALA A 123 -17.29 -2.48 7.32
C ALA A 123 -17.38 -0.95 7.37
N LEU A 124 -17.73 -0.29 6.26
CA LEU A 124 -18.07 1.14 6.27
C LEU A 124 -19.35 1.36 7.07
N HIS A 125 -19.20 1.83 8.30
CA HIS A 125 -20.33 2.35 9.06
C HIS A 125 -20.88 3.60 8.36
N SER A 126 -22.20 3.80 8.39
CA SER A 126 -22.83 5.04 7.93
C SER A 126 -22.26 6.21 8.72
N ASN A 127 -21.28 6.91 8.15
CA ASN A 127 -20.61 8.03 8.77
C ASN A 127 -21.07 9.31 8.06
N GLU A 128 -21.82 10.16 8.76
CA GLU A 128 -22.30 11.45 8.21
C GLU A 128 -21.15 12.40 7.84
N LYS A 129 -19.91 12.07 8.23
CA LYS A 129 -18.73 12.94 8.03
C LYS A 129 -18.11 12.86 6.63
N TYR A 130 -18.32 11.78 5.89
CA TYR A 130 -17.72 11.66 4.56
C TYR A 130 -18.50 10.78 3.59
N PHE A 131 -18.42 11.13 2.30
CA PHE A 131 -18.84 10.28 1.19
C PHE A 131 -17.73 9.31 0.83
N SER A 132 -18.06 8.04 0.67
CA SER A 132 -17.09 6.98 0.32
C SER A 132 -17.28 6.52 -1.13
N ALA A 133 -16.18 6.19 -1.80
CA ALA A 133 -16.19 5.50 -3.09
C ALA A 133 -15.03 4.50 -3.16
N GLY A 134 -15.29 3.30 -3.69
CA GLY A 134 -14.21 2.38 -4.06
C GLY A 134 -13.68 2.68 -5.46
N VAL A 135 -12.36 2.61 -5.62
CA VAL A 135 -11.68 2.85 -6.90
C VAL A 135 -10.82 1.61 -7.24
N PRO A 136 -11.37 0.63 -7.97
CA PRO A 136 -10.63 -0.60 -8.29
C PRO A 136 -9.61 -0.33 -9.40
N GLY A 137 -8.34 -0.70 -9.16
CA GLY A 137 -7.26 -0.56 -10.14
C GLY A 137 -5.89 -0.45 -9.49
N THR A 138 -4.83 -0.73 -10.26
CA THR A 138 -3.46 -0.56 -9.78
C THR A 138 -3.12 0.92 -9.57
N PHE A 139 -2.59 1.26 -8.39
CA PHE A 139 -2.10 2.61 -8.12
C PHE A 139 -0.83 2.96 -8.93
N PHE A 140 -0.19 2.02 -9.62
CA PHE A 140 0.88 2.40 -10.56
C PHE A 140 0.35 3.17 -11.77
N GLY A 141 -0.97 3.08 -12.06
CA GLY A 141 -1.63 3.85 -13.11
C GLY A 141 -2.38 5.09 -12.60
N ARG A 142 -2.94 5.84 -13.57
CA ARG A 142 -3.95 6.87 -13.29
C ARG A 142 -5.28 6.19 -12.89
N LEU A 143 -5.89 6.69 -11.84
CA LEU A 143 -7.12 6.20 -11.23
C LEU A 143 -8.20 7.29 -11.14
N LEU A 144 -7.78 8.56 -11.07
CA LEU A 144 -8.70 9.69 -10.89
C LEU A 144 -8.49 10.76 -11.97
N PRO A 145 -9.47 11.65 -12.19
CA PRO A 145 -9.31 12.82 -13.04
C PRO A 145 -8.17 13.73 -12.55
N ARG A 146 -7.71 14.63 -13.42
CA ARG A 146 -6.63 15.55 -13.06
C ARG A 146 -7.07 16.48 -11.95
N SER A 147 -6.15 16.84 -11.05
CA SER A 147 -6.35 17.86 -10.01
C SER A 147 -7.66 17.67 -9.23
N THR A 148 -7.90 16.44 -8.78
CA THR A 148 -9.10 16.05 -8.02
C THR A 148 -8.79 15.86 -6.53
N LEU A 149 -7.60 15.35 -6.20
CA LEU A 149 -7.23 15.00 -4.82
C LEU A 149 -6.57 16.16 -4.10
N HIS A 150 -7.01 16.40 -2.87
CA HIS A 150 -6.38 17.35 -1.95
C HIS A 150 -5.35 16.65 -1.05
N PHE A 151 -5.61 15.39 -0.71
CA PHE A 151 -4.72 14.57 0.11
C PHE A 151 -4.64 13.13 -0.41
N ALA A 152 -3.43 12.63 -0.57
CA ALA A 152 -3.16 11.24 -0.92
C ALA A 152 -2.47 10.53 0.26
N HIS A 153 -2.95 9.34 0.60
CA HIS A 153 -2.38 8.49 1.62
C HIS A 153 -2.05 7.12 1.00
N SER A 154 -0.95 6.54 1.44
CA SER A 154 -0.52 5.20 1.03
C SER A 154 0.26 4.60 2.19
N SER A 155 -0.25 3.52 2.78
CA SER A 155 0.43 2.83 3.87
C SER A 155 0.62 1.35 3.56
N TYR A 156 1.87 0.88 3.69
CA TYR A 156 2.23 -0.54 3.59
C TYR A 156 1.82 -1.24 2.29
N CYS A 157 1.76 -0.50 1.17
CA CYS A 157 1.42 -1.06 -0.15
C CYS A 157 2.50 -0.87 -1.22
N LEU A 158 3.33 0.18 -1.13
CA LEU A 158 4.30 0.53 -2.19
C LEU A 158 5.54 -0.39 -2.27
N HIS A 159 5.74 -1.26 -1.29
CA HIS A 159 6.77 -2.32 -1.37
C HIS A 159 6.34 -3.49 -2.27
N TRP A 160 5.05 -3.61 -2.60
CA TRP A 160 4.58 -4.56 -3.59
C TRP A 160 4.88 -4.05 -5.00
N LEU A 161 5.76 -4.76 -5.71
CA LEU A 161 6.11 -4.42 -7.08
C LEU A 161 4.95 -4.71 -8.03
N SER A 162 4.91 -4.01 -9.16
CA SER A 162 3.91 -4.27 -10.20
C SER A 162 4.08 -5.65 -10.85
N LYS A 163 5.29 -6.20 -10.78
CA LYS A 163 5.65 -7.53 -11.30
C LYS A 163 6.99 -7.99 -10.71
N VAL A 164 7.25 -9.29 -10.80
CA VAL A 164 8.58 -9.85 -10.58
C VAL A 164 9.51 -9.43 -11.74
N PRO A 165 10.75 -8.97 -11.48
CA PRO A 165 11.72 -8.69 -12.54
C PRO A 165 11.94 -9.93 -13.41
N LYS A 166 11.93 -9.78 -14.74
CA LYS A 166 12.02 -10.95 -15.65
C LYS A 166 13.39 -11.63 -15.56
N GLU A 167 14.41 -10.83 -15.32
CA GLU A 167 15.81 -11.22 -15.20
C GLU A 167 16.05 -12.15 -14.01
N VAL A 168 15.19 -12.14 -12.98
CA VAL A 168 15.34 -13.05 -11.83
C VAL A 168 14.70 -14.42 -12.06
N LEU A 169 13.88 -14.56 -13.10
CA LEU A 169 13.20 -15.79 -13.50
C LEU A 169 13.95 -16.56 -14.60
N ASP A 170 14.81 -15.88 -15.35
CA ASP A 170 15.58 -16.44 -16.45
C ASP A 170 16.82 -17.19 -15.94
N SER A 171 16.96 -18.49 -16.24
CA SER A 171 18.10 -19.31 -15.79
C SER A 171 19.43 -18.91 -16.40
N GLU A 172 19.41 -18.23 -17.55
CA GLU A 172 20.61 -17.78 -18.25
C GLU A 172 21.03 -16.36 -17.83
N SER A 173 20.17 -15.68 -17.07
CA SER A 173 20.45 -14.33 -16.57
C SER A 173 21.40 -14.37 -15.38
N PRO A 174 22.37 -13.43 -15.29
CA PRO A 174 23.21 -13.30 -14.10
C PRO A 174 22.41 -12.89 -12.84
N ALA A 175 21.17 -12.41 -13.01
CA ALA A 175 20.24 -12.13 -11.92
C ALA A 175 19.34 -13.32 -11.55
N TRP A 176 19.52 -14.51 -12.14
CA TRP A 176 18.70 -15.68 -11.83
C TRP A 176 18.64 -15.97 -10.32
N ASN A 177 17.45 -15.84 -9.73
CA ASN A 177 17.30 -15.99 -8.28
C ASN A 177 17.05 -17.44 -7.86
N LYS A 178 17.92 -18.35 -8.33
CA LYS A 178 17.82 -19.78 -7.98
C LYS A 178 17.85 -19.98 -6.47
N GLY A 179 16.90 -20.78 -5.97
CA GLY A 179 16.88 -21.25 -4.60
C GLY A 179 16.48 -20.19 -3.56
N SER A 180 15.96 -19.05 -3.99
CA SER A 180 15.42 -18.03 -3.09
C SER A 180 14.10 -17.50 -3.63
N ILE A 181 13.23 -17.07 -2.73
CA ILE A 181 11.93 -16.45 -3.05
C ILE A 181 11.95 -14.93 -2.91
N GLN A 182 13.08 -14.35 -2.48
CA GLN A 182 13.19 -12.92 -2.18
C GLN A 182 14.51 -12.31 -2.66
N CYS A 183 14.56 -10.99 -2.64
CA CYS A 183 15.77 -10.21 -2.78
C CYS A 183 16.40 -9.96 -1.39
N ASP A 184 17.27 -10.87 -0.95
CA ASP A 184 17.94 -10.82 0.36
C ASP A 184 19.07 -9.77 0.48
N GLY A 185 19.49 -9.20 -0.64
CA GLY A 185 20.58 -8.22 -0.71
C GLY A 185 21.97 -8.82 -0.92
N LEU A 186 22.11 -10.15 -0.92
CA LEU A 186 23.40 -10.85 -1.04
C LEU A 186 23.89 -10.94 -2.49
N LYS A 187 22.97 -11.17 -3.43
CA LYS A 187 23.28 -11.25 -4.87
C LYS A 187 23.08 -9.88 -5.52
N LYS A 188 24.18 -9.23 -5.90
CA LYS A 188 24.18 -7.87 -6.46
C LYS A 188 23.26 -7.73 -7.69
N GLU A 189 23.25 -8.72 -8.57
CA GLU A 189 22.48 -8.71 -9.81
C GLU A 189 20.98 -8.84 -9.54
N VAL A 190 20.59 -9.67 -8.57
CA VAL A 190 19.21 -9.78 -8.07
C VAL A 190 18.78 -8.43 -7.46
N THR A 191 19.60 -7.88 -6.57
CA THR A 191 19.33 -6.57 -5.93
C THR A 191 19.17 -5.47 -6.97
N LYS A 192 20.00 -5.46 -8.02
CA LYS A 192 19.90 -4.49 -9.11
C LYS A 192 18.60 -4.65 -9.90
N ALA A 193 18.17 -5.88 -10.19
CA ALA A 193 16.94 -6.14 -10.92
C ALA A 193 15.69 -5.69 -10.12
N TYR A 194 15.61 -6.05 -8.84
CA TYR A 194 14.52 -5.61 -7.96
C TYR A 194 14.53 -4.10 -7.75
N SER A 195 15.70 -3.49 -7.55
CA SER A 195 15.83 -2.03 -7.40
C SER A 195 15.39 -1.28 -8.66
N ALA A 196 15.76 -1.75 -9.85
CA ALA A 196 15.32 -1.16 -11.12
C ALA A 196 13.80 -1.25 -11.30
N GLN A 197 13.19 -2.38 -10.92
CA GLN A 197 11.74 -2.56 -10.95
C GLN A 197 11.04 -1.61 -9.98
N PHE A 198 11.51 -1.51 -8.73
CA PHE A 198 10.99 -0.55 -7.75
C PHE A 198 11.10 0.90 -8.22
N GLN A 199 12.24 1.30 -8.80
CA GLN A 199 12.41 2.64 -9.35
C GLN A 199 11.44 2.94 -10.49
N SER A 200 11.20 1.96 -11.38
CA SER A 200 10.23 2.08 -12.47
C SER A 200 8.79 2.25 -11.93
N ASP A 201 8.44 1.42 -10.96
CA ASP A 201 7.14 1.40 -10.31
C ASP A 201 6.86 2.71 -9.56
N MET A 202 7.80 3.16 -8.72
CA MET A 202 7.69 4.43 -8.00
C MET A 202 7.63 5.64 -8.93
N ASN A 203 8.42 5.65 -10.01
CA ASN A 203 8.34 6.72 -11.01
C ASN A 203 6.95 6.79 -11.65
N THR A 204 6.34 5.64 -11.93
CA THR A 204 5.01 5.58 -12.55
C THR A 204 3.93 6.00 -11.55
N PHE A 205 3.99 5.50 -10.30
CA PHE A 205 3.13 5.93 -9.20
C PHE A 205 3.18 7.45 -9.00
N LEU A 206 4.38 8.02 -8.81
CA LEU A 206 4.56 9.46 -8.57
C LEU A 206 4.06 10.30 -9.76
N LYS A 207 4.30 9.87 -11.00
CA LYS A 207 3.78 10.56 -12.21
C LYS A 207 2.26 10.53 -12.29
N ALA A 208 1.62 9.44 -11.87
CA ALA A 208 0.17 9.35 -11.83
C ALA A 208 -0.39 10.28 -10.73
N ARG A 209 0.17 10.22 -9.51
CA ARG A 209 -0.24 11.07 -8.38
C ARG A 209 -0.04 12.56 -8.67
N ALA A 210 1.06 12.94 -9.32
CA ALA A 210 1.32 14.33 -9.70
C ALA A 210 0.27 14.92 -10.66
N GLN A 211 -0.45 14.09 -11.41
CA GLN A 211 -1.53 14.55 -12.28
C GLN A 211 -2.86 14.64 -11.52
N GLU A 212 -3.07 13.81 -10.50
CA GLU A 212 -4.33 13.67 -9.77
C GLU A 212 -4.43 14.62 -8.58
N ILE A 213 -3.31 14.93 -7.94
CA ILE A 213 -3.22 15.82 -6.80
C ILE A 213 -3.26 17.28 -7.29
N VAL A 214 -4.05 18.12 -6.61
CA VAL A 214 -4.13 19.56 -6.89
C VAL A 214 -2.81 20.27 -6.54
N GLY A 215 -2.56 21.44 -7.14
CA GLY A 215 -1.45 22.28 -6.69
C GLY A 215 -1.63 22.67 -5.22
N GLY A 216 -0.62 22.42 -4.38
CA GLY A 216 -0.70 22.63 -2.92
C GLY A 216 -1.30 21.45 -2.14
N GLY A 217 -1.77 20.39 -2.82
CA GLY A 217 -2.19 19.15 -2.16
C GLY A 217 -1.00 18.37 -1.57
N LEU A 218 -1.29 17.51 -0.60
CA LEU A 218 -0.27 16.72 0.10
C LEU A 218 -0.37 15.23 -0.22
N MET A 219 0.76 14.53 -0.09
CA MET A 219 0.81 13.08 -0.16
C MET A 219 1.68 12.54 0.97
N VAL A 220 1.16 11.54 1.67
CA VAL A 220 1.88 10.76 2.68
C VAL A 220 2.14 9.36 2.15
N ILE A 221 3.38 8.92 2.26
CA ILE A 221 3.82 7.56 1.95
C ILE A 221 4.42 6.96 3.21
N ILE A 222 3.84 5.86 3.66
CA ILE A 222 4.35 5.03 4.75
C ILE A 222 4.64 3.65 4.16
N THR A 223 5.89 3.22 4.19
CA THR A 223 6.28 1.92 3.59
C THR A 223 7.35 1.26 4.43
N GLY A 224 7.42 -0.07 4.32
CA GLY A 224 8.58 -0.82 4.80
C GLY A 224 9.83 -0.39 4.02
N GLY A 225 10.92 -0.18 4.73
CA GLY A 225 12.24 0.14 4.18
C GLY A 225 13.32 -0.61 4.95
N LEU A 226 14.56 -0.49 4.47
CA LEU A 226 15.73 -0.99 5.17
C LEU A 226 16.40 0.17 5.92
N PRO A 227 16.79 -0.02 7.19
CA PRO A 227 17.71 0.92 7.83
C PRO A 227 19.02 1.03 7.05
N ASP A 228 19.66 2.20 7.12
CA ASP A 228 20.91 2.45 6.42
C ASP A 228 21.99 1.42 6.81
N GLY A 229 22.60 0.82 5.80
CA GLY A 229 23.65 -0.19 5.98
C GLY A 229 23.16 -1.58 6.41
N VAL A 230 21.84 -1.79 6.54
CA VAL A 230 21.27 -3.10 6.93
C VAL A 230 20.78 -3.84 5.69
N LEU A 231 21.21 -5.09 5.55
CA LEU A 231 20.76 -5.97 4.46
C LEU A 231 19.34 -6.48 4.72
N MET A 232 18.62 -6.85 3.66
CA MET A 232 17.27 -7.42 3.81
C MET A 232 17.29 -8.68 4.66
N SER A 233 18.26 -9.57 4.47
CA SER A 233 18.45 -10.78 5.31
C SER A 233 18.70 -10.52 6.80
N GLN A 234 19.07 -9.28 7.17
CA GLN A 234 19.28 -8.85 8.55
C GLN A 234 18.08 -8.12 9.14
N ALA A 235 17.14 -7.69 8.29
CA ALA A 235 15.91 -7.04 8.72
C ALA A 235 14.84 -8.09 9.07
N GLY A 236 13.97 -7.76 10.03
CA GLY A 236 12.93 -8.69 10.49
C GLY A 236 12.05 -9.22 9.35
N ILE A 237 11.71 -8.37 8.38
CA ILE A 237 10.90 -8.80 7.22
C ILE A 237 11.66 -9.77 6.30
N GLY A 238 12.95 -9.57 6.07
CA GLY A 238 13.74 -10.51 5.26
C GLY A 238 13.94 -11.85 5.97
N MET A 239 14.11 -11.85 7.29
CA MET A 239 14.18 -13.09 8.07
C MET A 239 12.89 -13.93 7.93
N TYR A 240 11.71 -13.30 7.90
CA TYR A 240 10.45 -14.02 7.67
C TYR A 240 10.39 -14.65 6.27
N TYR A 241 10.83 -13.94 5.23
CA TYR A 241 10.87 -14.47 3.88
C TYR A 241 11.94 -15.56 3.69
N ASP A 242 13.07 -15.49 4.39
CA ASP A 242 14.09 -16.54 4.37
C ASP A 242 13.57 -17.83 5.01
N LEU A 243 12.85 -17.70 6.13
CA LEU A 243 12.18 -18.84 6.78
C LEU A 243 11.12 -19.45 5.86
N LEU A 244 10.28 -18.62 5.23
CA LEU A 244 9.27 -19.09 4.27
C LEU A 244 9.93 -19.80 3.08
N GLY A 245 10.99 -19.23 2.52
CA GLY A 245 11.77 -19.84 1.43
C GLY A 245 12.33 -21.21 1.83
N SER A 246 12.87 -21.32 3.04
CA SER A 246 13.39 -22.57 3.60
C SER A 246 12.30 -23.64 3.76
N CYS A 247 11.11 -23.26 4.24
CA CYS A 247 9.96 -24.16 4.34
C CYS A 247 9.52 -24.69 2.96
N LEU A 248 9.54 -23.84 1.93
CA LEU A 248 9.21 -24.24 0.56
C LEU A 248 10.24 -25.21 -0.01
N ILE A 249 11.53 -24.94 0.17
CA ILE A 249 12.62 -25.83 -0.28
C ILE A 249 12.51 -27.19 0.42
N ASN A 250 12.35 -27.21 1.74
CA ASN A 250 12.17 -28.45 2.50
C ASN A 250 10.97 -29.27 2.01
N SER A 251 9.88 -28.62 1.59
CA SER A 251 8.70 -29.30 1.07
C SER A 251 8.95 -29.97 -0.28
N VAL A 252 9.89 -29.46 -1.09
CA VAL A 252 10.30 -30.04 -2.37
C VAL A 252 11.32 -31.17 -2.16
N GLU A 253 12.20 -31.03 -1.17
CA GLU A 253 13.24 -32.02 -0.87
C GLU A 253 12.74 -33.21 -0.02
N ALA A 254 11.62 -33.05 0.68
CA ALA A 254 10.96 -34.12 1.40
C ALA A 254 10.51 -35.22 0.43
N LYS A 255 11.30 -36.31 0.35
CA LYS A 255 10.93 -37.53 -0.39
C LYS A 255 9.53 -37.98 0.06
N PRO A 256 8.66 -38.45 -0.86
CA PRO A 256 7.38 -39.01 -0.47
C PRO A 256 7.65 -40.14 0.52
N TRP A 257 7.00 -40.07 1.69
CA TRP A 257 7.00 -41.13 2.68
C TRP A 257 6.63 -42.43 1.97
N ARG A 258 7.62 -43.27 1.69
CA ARG A 258 7.35 -44.63 1.23
C ARG A 258 6.60 -45.29 2.37
N LEU A 259 5.30 -45.45 2.21
CA LEU A 259 4.51 -46.43 2.95
C LEU A 259 5.26 -47.75 2.80
N LYS A 260 6.05 -48.10 3.82
CA LYS A 260 6.50 -49.48 4.00
C LYS A 260 5.22 -50.25 4.25
N LYS A 261 4.69 -50.91 3.22
CA LYS A 261 3.76 -52.01 3.39
C LYS A 261 4.51 -53.07 4.20
N SER A 262 4.19 -53.16 5.48
CA SER A 262 4.38 -54.37 6.29
C SER A 262 3.18 -55.26 6.10
#